data_AF-K9TD14-F1
#
_entry.id   AF-K9TD14-F1
#
_cell.length_a   1.000
_cell.length_b   1.000
_cell.length_c   1.000
_cell.angle_alpha   90.00
_cell.angle_beta   90.00
_cell.angle_gamma   90.00
#
_symmetry.space_group_name_H-M   'P 1'
#
loop_
_entity.id
_entity.type
_entity.pdbx_description
1 polymer ?
#
loop_
_entity_poly.entity_id
_entity_poly.type
_entity_poly.pdbx_seq_one_letter_code
_entity_poly.pdbx_strand_id
1 'polypeptide(L)'
;MNTREQFLRLSPRNPWIGWGLGVFYLICACLSLLLIPIGTAMIWIAMTSPLLIIADELCAAIEISNTRIVRRSPLSPRLIIPWKDVKRAILVSNRKNNRLVYIQTREPLRYSLSFNSKQKNFRDGLRRLFEIAEVNRIDIEIKGLSRRRDWKQWAYLKN
;
A
#
# COMPACT_ATOMS: atom_id res chain seq x y z
N MET A 1 -22.40 75.08 23.36
CA MET A 1 -21.30 74.48 22.59
C MET A 1 -21.59 72.99 22.47
N ASN A 2 -21.88 72.50 21.25
CA ASN A 2 -22.63 71.26 21.02
C ASN A 2 -21.73 70.01 21.01
N THR A 3 -22.02 69.05 21.90
CA THR A 3 -21.39 67.71 22.00
C THR A 3 -21.50 66.86 20.73
N ARG A 4 -22.38 67.22 19.79
CA ARG A 4 -22.48 66.58 18.45
C ARG A 4 -21.28 66.83 17.54
N GLU A 5 -20.56 67.95 17.70
CA GLU A 5 -19.41 68.26 16.84
C GLU A 5 -18.13 67.50 17.25
N GLN A 6 -18.07 67.01 18.48
CA GLN A 6 -16.94 66.20 18.95
C GLN A 6 -17.01 64.75 18.45
N PHE A 7 -18.21 64.22 18.22
CA PHE A 7 -18.37 62.84 17.75
C PHE A 7 -17.98 62.66 16.27
N LEU A 8 -18.16 63.70 15.44
CA LEU A 8 -17.73 63.70 14.03
C LEU A 8 -16.22 63.88 13.84
N ARG A 9 -15.47 64.27 14.88
CA ARG A 9 -14.00 64.40 14.83
C ARG A 9 -13.23 63.13 15.17
N LEU A 10 -13.93 62.06 15.56
CA LEU A 10 -13.38 60.70 15.66
C LEU A 10 -13.61 59.88 14.37
N SER A 11 -13.83 60.57 13.24
CA SER A 11 -13.62 59.97 11.92
C SER A 11 -12.15 59.53 11.81
N PRO A 12 -11.85 58.30 11.38
CA PRO A 12 -10.51 57.74 11.47
C PRO A 12 -9.54 58.60 10.66
N ARG A 13 -8.63 59.27 11.38
CA ARG A 13 -7.69 60.29 10.87
C ARG A 13 -6.65 59.77 9.88
N ASN A 14 -6.75 58.53 9.42
CA ASN A 14 -5.84 57.99 8.44
C ASN A 14 -6.57 56.97 7.54
N PRO A 15 -7.13 57.38 6.39
CA PRO A 15 -7.79 56.45 5.46
C PRO A 15 -6.86 55.30 5.06
N TRP A 16 -5.55 55.55 5.03
CA TRP A 16 -4.48 54.59 4.78
C TRP A 16 -4.52 53.34 5.69
N ILE A 17 -5.00 53.45 6.93
CA ILE A 17 -5.13 52.30 7.86
C ILE A 17 -6.30 51.41 7.43
N GLY A 18 -7.42 51.99 6.97
CA GLY A 18 -8.56 51.24 6.44
C GLY A 18 -8.26 50.54 5.12
N TRP A 19 -7.51 51.20 4.22
CA TRP A 19 -7.00 50.58 2.99
C TRP A 19 -6.00 49.47 3.29
N GLY A 20 -5.10 49.66 4.25
CA GLY A 20 -4.14 48.64 4.69
C GLY A 20 -4.81 47.39 5.28
N LEU A 21 -5.83 47.56 6.13
CA LEU A 21 -6.64 46.46 6.65
C LEU A 21 -7.41 45.75 5.54
N GLY A 22 -8.03 46.48 4.60
CA GLY A 22 -8.74 45.89 3.47
C GLY A 22 -7.85 45.06 2.55
N VAL A 23 -6.65 45.57 2.22
CA VAL A 23 -5.64 44.85 1.42
C VAL A 23 -5.13 43.61 2.18
N PHE A 24 -4.90 43.72 3.49
CA PHE A 24 -4.51 42.58 4.32
C PHE A 24 -5.58 41.47 4.31
N TYR A 25 -6.85 41.80 4.51
CA TYR A 25 -7.95 40.82 4.44
C TYR A 25 -8.10 40.20 3.05
N LEU A 26 -7.92 40.98 1.98
CA LEU A 26 -7.97 40.48 0.61
C LEU A 26 -6.83 39.47 0.34
N ILE A 27 -5.61 39.78 0.78
CA ILE A 27 -4.46 38.87 0.68
C ILE A 27 -4.71 37.59 1.49
N CYS A 28 -5.22 37.70 2.72
CA CYS A 28 -5.58 36.53 3.54
C CYS A 28 -6.68 35.68 2.90
N ALA A 29 -7.68 36.29 2.26
CA ALA A 29 -8.73 35.57 1.55
C ALA A 29 -8.19 34.85 0.31
N CYS A 30 -7.33 35.49 -0.47
CA CYS A 30 -6.66 34.88 -1.62
C CYS A 30 -5.73 33.72 -1.20
N LEU A 31 -4.96 33.88 -0.12
CA LEU A 31 -4.13 32.81 0.45
C LEU A 31 -4.98 31.63 0.93
N SER A 32 -6.09 31.88 1.60
CA SER A 32 -7.00 30.81 2.05
C SER A 32 -7.62 30.06 0.87
N LEU A 33 -8.04 30.77 -0.18
CA LEU A 33 -8.56 30.18 -1.42
C LEU A 33 -7.51 29.34 -2.17
N LEU A 34 -6.22 29.65 -2.06
CA LEU A 34 -5.13 28.85 -2.62
C LEU A 34 -4.75 27.66 -1.72
N LEU A 35 -4.91 27.77 -0.40
CA LEU A 35 -4.59 26.70 0.54
C LEU A 35 -5.66 25.61 0.58
N ILE A 36 -6.94 25.92 0.34
CA ILE A 36 -8.02 24.94 0.26
C ILE A 36 -7.78 23.86 -0.83
N PRO A 37 -7.44 24.20 -2.09
CA PRO A 37 -7.16 23.21 -3.13
C PRO A 37 -5.89 22.40 -2.84
N ILE A 38 -4.86 23.02 -2.23
CA ILE A 38 -3.64 22.30 -1.83
C ILE A 38 -3.95 21.32 -0.69
N GLY A 39 -4.69 21.75 0.32
CA GLY A 39 -5.11 20.90 1.44
C GLY A 39 -5.99 19.74 0.99
N THR A 40 -6.96 20.00 0.12
CA THR A 40 -7.81 18.94 -0.46
C THR A 40 -7.02 17.97 -1.33
N ALA A 41 -6.06 18.43 -2.14
CA ALA A 41 -5.16 17.57 -2.90
C ALA A 41 -4.27 16.70 -2.00
N MET A 42 -3.71 17.26 -0.93
CA MET A 42 -2.89 16.53 0.05
C MET A 42 -3.70 15.43 0.76
N ILE A 43 -4.96 15.72 1.14
CA ILE A 43 -5.87 14.72 1.71
C ILE A 43 -6.17 13.63 0.69
N TRP A 44 -6.39 13.99 -0.58
CA TRP A 44 -6.64 13.03 -1.65
C TRP A 44 -5.43 12.11 -1.89
N ILE A 45 -4.21 12.64 -1.89
CA ILE A 45 -2.96 11.87 -2.01
C ILE A 45 -2.81 10.93 -0.80
N ALA A 46 -3.08 11.43 0.41
CA ALA A 46 -3.01 10.64 1.63
C ALA A 46 -4.05 9.50 1.65
N MET A 47 -5.24 9.70 1.06
CA MET A 47 -6.28 8.69 0.96
C MET A 47 -6.04 7.68 -0.17
N THR A 48 -5.50 8.13 -1.31
CA THR A 48 -5.26 7.28 -2.48
C THR A 48 -4.06 6.37 -2.32
N SER A 49 -3.00 6.82 -1.64
CA SER A 49 -1.77 6.03 -1.48
C SER A 49 -2.00 4.65 -0.82
N PRO A 50 -2.72 4.53 0.31
CA PRO A 50 -3.05 3.22 0.90
C PRO A 50 -3.88 2.33 -0.03
N LEU A 51 -4.86 2.93 -0.74
CA LEU A 51 -5.70 2.20 -1.69
C LEU A 51 -4.90 1.67 -2.88
N LEU A 52 -3.93 2.44 -3.36
CA LEU A 52 -3.01 2.05 -4.42
C LEU A 52 -2.10 0.90 -3.98
N ILE A 53 -1.58 0.93 -2.75
CA ILE A 53 -0.77 -0.16 -2.19
C ILE A 53 -1.60 -1.45 -2.07
N ILE A 54 -2.84 -1.36 -1.58
CA ILE A 54 -3.73 -2.53 -1.46
C ILE A 54 -4.09 -3.07 -2.85
N ALA A 55 -4.40 -2.19 -3.81
CA ALA A 55 -4.68 -2.58 -5.18
C ALA A 55 -3.46 -3.26 -5.81
N ASP A 56 -2.25 -2.77 -5.57
CA ASP A 56 -1.01 -3.39 -6.03
C ASP A 56 -0.81 -4.78 -5.44
N GLU A 57 -1.06 -4.98 -4.13
CA GLU A 57 -0.96 -6.31 -3.52
C GLU A 57 -1.97 -7.30 -4.09
N LEU A 58 -3.18 -6.84 -4.44
CA LEU A 58 -4.22 -7.69 -5.04
C LEU A 58 -3.96 -8.00 -6.51
N CYS A 59 -3.44 -7.01 -7.25
CA CYS A 59 -3.07 -7.15 -8.66
C CYS A 59 -1.71 -7.82 -8.86
N ALA A 60 -0.89 -7.92 -7.81
CA ALA A 60 0.39 -8.60 -7.87
C ALA A 60 0.18 -10.06 -8.29
N ALA A 61 0.77 -10.42 -9.42
CA ALA A 61 0.72 -11.75 -9.97
C ALA A 61 2.03 -12.48 -9.66
N ILE A 62 1.90 -13.73 -9.25
CA ILE A 62 3.06 -14.59 -9.00
C ILE A 62 3.10 -15.71 -10.01
N GLU A 63 4.25 -15.80 -10.65
CA GLU A 63 4.56 -16.79 -11.66
C GLU A 63 5.69 -17.66 -11.12
N ILE A 64 5.35 -18.91 -10.83
CA ILE A 64 6.32 -19.92 -10.42
C ILE A 64 6.68 -20.76 -11.65
N SER A 65 7.95 -20.80 -11.99
CA SER A 65 8.50 -21.56 -13.12
C SER A 65 9.60 -22.49 -12.63
N ASN A 66 10.01 -23.46 -13.46
CA ASN A 66 11.02 -24.45 -13.08
C ASN A 66 12.38 -23.84 -12.69
N THR A 67 12.69 -22.63 -13.17
CA THR A 67 13.99 -21.98 -12.93
C THR A 67 13.92 -20.87 -11.89
N ARG A 68 12.75 -20.23 -11.71
CA ARG A 68 12.60 -19.02 -10.89
C ARG A 68 11.16 -18.78 -10.44
N ILE A 69 11.04 -18.03 -9.35
CA ILE A 69 9.82 -17.37 -8.89
C ILE A 69 9.87 -15.91 -9.35
N VAL A 70 8.79 -15.44 -9.95
CA VAL A 70 8.66 -14.04 -10.39
C VAL A 70 7.43 -13.42 -9.75
N ARG A 71 7.60 -12.26 -9.11
CA ARG A 71 6.48 -11.38 -8.74
C ARG A 71 6.43 -10.23 -9.72
N ARG A 72 5.28 -10.08 -10.36
CA ARG A 72 4.94 -8.91 -11.17
C ARG A 72 3.95 -8.08 -10.37
N SER A 73 4.25 -6.82 -10.17
CA SER A 73 3.34 -5.87 -9.54
C SER A 73 3.28 -4.62 -10.43
N PRO A 74 2.10 -3.99 -10.57
CA PRO A 74 1.97 -2.77 -11.38
C PRO A 74 2.74 -1.58 -10.78
N LEU A 75 2.91 -1.51 -9.46
CA LEU A 75 3.55 -0.38 -8.78
C LEU A 75 4.97 -0.66 -8.27
N SER A 76 5.38 -1.92 -8.18
CA SER A 76 6.69 -2.33 -7.67
C SER A 76 7.57 -2.92 -8.76
N PRO A 77 8.91 -2.76 -8.66
CA PRO A 77 9.82 -3.39 -9.60
C PRO A 77 9.65 -4.91 -9.61
N ARG A 78 9.80 -5.50 -10.80
CA ARG A 78 9.71 -6.94 -11.00
C ARG A 78 10.74 -7.64 -10.11
N LEU A 79 10.27 -8.49 -9.21
CA LEU A 79 11.13 -9.30 -8.36
C LEU A 79 11.31 -10.68 -8.98
N ILE A 80 12.56 -11.10 -9.14
CA ILE A 80 12.94 -12.40 -9.71
C ILE A 80 13.83 -13.12 -8.71
N ILE A 81 13.39 -14.28 -8.24
CA ILE A 81 14.11 -15.11 -7.27
C ILE A 81 14.39 -16.47 -7.92
N PRO A 82 15.64 -16.82 -8.25
CA PRO A 82 15.97 -18.15 -8.73
C PRO A 82 15.92 -19.17 -7.59
N TRP A 83 15.61 -20.44 -7.89
CA TRP A 83 15.43 -21.46 -6.85
C TRP A 83 16.65 -21.71 -5.98
N LYS A 84 17.85 -21.54 -6.53
CA LYS A 84 19.13 -21.63 -5.79
C LYS A 84 19.21 -20.69 -4.59
N ASP A 85 18.50 -19.56 -4.65
CA ASP A 85 18.50 -18.53 -3.61
C ASP A 85 17.36 -18.76 -2.61
N VAL A 86 16.45 -19.68 -2.89
CA VAL A 86 15.37 -20.06 -1.96
C VAL A 86 15.94 -20.98 -0.88
N LYS A 87 15.65 -20.63 0.38
CA LYS A 87 16.02 -21.44 1.55
C LYS A 87 14.87 -22.36 1.95
N ARG A 88 13.68 -21.77 2.13
CA ARG A 88 12.47 -22.50 2.56
C ARG A 88 11.21 -21.75 2.14
N ALA A 89 10.10 -22.47 2.09
CA ALA A 89 8.76 -21.91 1.97
C ALA A 89 7.99 -22.12 3.28
N ILE A 90 7.35 -21.06 3.78
CA ILE A 90 6.55 -21.08 5.01
C ILE A 90 5.09 -20.85 4.62
N LEU A 91 4.25 -21.83 4.87
CA LEU A 91 2.82 -21.77 4.58
C LEU A 91 2.08 -21.47 5.88
N VAL A 92 1.34 -20.37 5.91
CA VAL A 92 0.62 -19.88 7.10
C VAL A 92 -0.88 -19.88 6.81
N SER A 93 -1.65 -20.52 7.68
CA SER A 93 -3.11 -20.41 7.68
C SER A 93 -3.61 -19.82 9.00
N ASN A 94 -4.59 -18.91 8.92
CA ASN A 94 -5.24 -18.32 10.09
C ASN A 94 -6.67 -18.83 10.29
N ARG A 95 -7.29 -18.48 11.43
CA ARG A 95 -8.69 -18.85 11.76
C ARG A 95 -9.73 -18.35 10.75
N LYS A 96 -9.42 -17.30 9.99
CA LYS A 96 -10.29 -16.76 8.92
C LYS A 96 -10.07 -17.48 7.58
N ASN A 97 -9.34 -18.60 7.57
CA ASN A 97 -8.95 -19.34 6.37
C ASN A 97 -8.16 -18.51 5.35
N ASN A 98 -7.56 -17.39 5.78
CA ASN A 98 -6.59 -16.68 4.95
C ASN A 98 -5.34 -17.54 4.89
N ARG A 99 -4.97 -17.88 3.67
CA ARG A 99 -3.76 -18.63 3.35
C ARG A 99 -2.71 -17.67 2.84
N LEU A 100 -1.52 -17.77 3.39
CA LEU A 100 -0.38 -16.92 3.07
C LEU A 100 0.85 -17.81 2.92
N VAL A 101 1.63 -17.57 1.89
CA VAL A 101 2.87 -18.28 1.60
C VAL A 101 3.99 -17.27 1.64
N TYR A 102 5.02 -17.57 2.41
CA TYR A 102 6.25 -16.80 2.47
C TYR A 102 7.39 -17.61 1.86
N ILE A 103 8.11 -17.01 0.94
CA ILE A 103 9.34 -17.54 0.37
C ILE A 103 10.48 -16.83 1.06
N GLN A 104 11.23 -17.60 1.86
CA GLN A 104 12.43 -17.10 2.50
C GLN A 104 13.64 -17.45 1.65
N THR A 105 14.41 -16.43 1.30
CA THR A 105 15.69 -16.60 0.60
C THR A 105 16.82 -16.90 1.58
N ARG A 106 17.94 -17.39 1.05
CA ARG A 106 19.17 -17.64 1.80
C ARG A 106 19.82 -16.34 2.28
N GLU A 107 19.58 -15.24 1.57
CA GLU A 107 19.98 -13.88 1.93
C GLU A 107 18.79 -13.13 2.56
N PRO A 108 18.57 -13.23 3.89
CA PRO A 108 17.33 -12.81 4.54
C PRO A 108 17.00 -11.32 4.38
N LEU A 109 18.00 -10.47 4.18
CA LEU A 109 17.84 -9.02 4.02
C LEU A 109 17.53 -8.60 2.57
N ARG A 110 17.75 -9.48 1.59
CA ARG A 110 17.73 -9.06 0.18
C ARG A 110 16.35 -9.22 -0.44
N TYR A 111 15.69 -10.35 -0.23
CA TYR A 111 14.39 -10.62 -0.85
C TYR A 111 13.53 -11.55 0.01
N SER A 112 12.44 -11.03 0.58
CA SER A 112 11.34 -11.85 1.08
C SER A 112 10.13 -11.64 0.18
N LEU A 113 9.51 -12.74 -0.24
CA LEU A 113 8.34 -12.70 -1.10
C LEU A 113 7.17 -13.38 -0.38
N SER A 114 6.02 -12.73 -0.37
CA SER A 114 4.80 -13.29 0.20
C SER A 114 3.66 -13.23 -0.79
N PHE A 115 2.76 -14.20 -0.68
CA PHE A 115 1.56 -14.27 -1.52
C PHE A 115 0.40 -14.96 -0.85
N ASN A 116 -0.81 -14.51 -1.14
CA ASN A 116 -2.00 -14.85 -0.37
C ASN A 116 -3.16 -15.33 -1.23
N SER A 117 -4.14 -15.99 -0.61
CA SER A 117 -5.27 -16.61 -1.29
C SER A 117 -6.20 -15.66 -2.05
N LYS A 118 -6.07 -14.34 -1.88
CA LYS A 118 -6.86 -13.34 -2.62
C LYS A 118 -6.21 -12.95 -3.96
N GLN A 119 -4.93 -13.27 -4.15
CA GLN A 119 -4.20 -12.94 -5.38
C GLN A 119 -4.58 -13.86 -6.54
N LYS A 120 -4.54 -13.30 -7.75
CA LYS A 120 -4.75 -14.07 -8.99
C LYS A 120 -3.70 -15.17 -9.11
N ASN A 121 -4.11 -16.35 -9.58
CA ASN A 121 -3.26 -17.53 -9.77
C ASN A 121 -2.61 -18.08 -8.48
N PHE A 122 -3.10 -17.72 -7.29
CA PHE A 122 -2.56 -18.23 -6.02
C PHE A 122 -2.54 -19.77 -5.96
N ARG A 123 -3.63 -20.43 -6.40
CA ARG A 123 -3.71 -21.90 -6.42
C ARG A 123 -2.71 -22.53 -7.36
N ASP A 124 -2.58 -22.01 -8.59
CA ASP A 124 -1.60 -22.50 -9.55
C ASP A 124 -0.16 -22.29 -9.08
N GLY A 125 0.12 -21.13 -8.46
CA GLY A 125 1.40 -20.85 -7.81
C GLY A 125 1.68 -21.84 -6.68
N LEU A 126 0.73 -22.06 -5.79
CA LEU A 126 0.85 -23.03 -4.69
C LEU A 126 1.06 -24.47 -5.21
N ARG A 127 0.34 -24.88 -6.26
CA ARG A 127 0.52 -26.19 -6.90
C ARG A 127 1.94 -26.35 -7.41
N ARG A 128 2.42 -25.39 -8.21
CA ARG A 128 3.78 -25.41 -8.76
C ARG A 128 4.85 -25.33 -7.67
N LEU A 129 4.59 -24.61 -6.58
CA LEU A 129 5.50 -24.58 -5.43
C LEU A 129 5.69 -25.99 -4.86
N PHE A 130 4.62 -26.76 -4.69
CA PHE A 130 4.74 -28.14 -4.20
C PHE A 130 5.50 -29.05 -5.17
N GLU A 131 5.21 -28.96 -6.47
CA GLU A 131 5.90 -29.75 -7.51
C GLU A 131 7.40 -29.44 -7.53
N ILE A 132 7.76 -28.16 -7.52
CA ILE A 132 9.15 -27.73 -7.69
C ILE A 132 9.96 -27.86 -6.40
N ALA A 133 9.33 -27.68 -5.24
CA ALA A 133 9.99 -27.89 -3.95
C ALA A 133 10.45 -29.34 -3.76
N GLU A 134 9.70 -30.30 -4.28
CA GLU A 134 10.07 -31.72 -4.27
C GLU A 134 11.32 -31.97 -5.11
N VAL A 135 11.38 -31.39 -6.32
CA VAL A 135 12.55 -31.49 -7.22
C VAL A 135 13.79 -30.79 -6.65
N ASN A 136 13.63 -29.57 -6.10
CA ASN A 136 14.73 -28.74 -5.62
C ASN A 136 15.10 -29.00 -4.14
N ARG A 137 14.47 -29.98 -3.49
CA ARG A 137 14.65 -30.29 -2.06
C ARG A 137 14.49 -29.07 -1.15
N ILE A 138 13.48 -28.25 -1.44
CA ILE A 138 13.18 -27.06 -0.65
C ILE A 138 12.33 -27.47 0.54
N ASP A 139 12.74 -27.04 1.73
CA ASP A 139 11.97 -27.29 2.94
C ASP A 139 10.64 -26.49 2.92
N ILE A 140 9.55 -27.19 3.20
CA ILE A 140 8.20 -26.62 3.29
C ILE A 140 7.74 -26.71 4.73
N GLU A 141 7.85 -25.58 5.42
CA GLU A 141 7.40 -25.41 6.80
C GLU A 141 5.93 -24.96 6.80
N ILE A 142 5.12 -25.56 7.67
CA ILE A 142 3.70 -25.20 7.79
C ILE A 142 3.47 -24.68 9.20
N LYS A 143 2.97 -23.44 9.27
CA LYS A 143 2.60 -22.77 10.51
C LYS A 143 1.09 -22.52 10.53
N GLY A 144 0.50 -22.65 11.71
CA GLY A 144 -0.93 -22.42 11.92
C GLY A 144 -1.73 -23.70 12.07
N LEU A 145 -3.01 -23.64 11.71
CA LEU A 145 -4.00 -24.67 12.05
C LEU A 145 -4.16 -25.76 10.97
N SER A 146 -3.56 -25.58 9.80
CA SER A 146 -3.71 -26.52 8.68
C SER A 146 -2.54 -27.50 8.58
N ARG A 147 -2.82 -28.72 8.13
CA ARG A 147 -1.81 -29.75 7.87
C ARG A 147 -1.32 -29.67 6.42
N ARG A 148 -0.18 -30.32 6.13
CA ARG A 148 0.38 -30.43 4.77
C ARG A 148 -0.59 -31.03 3.77
N ARG A 149 -1.38 -32.03 4.20
CA ARG A 149 -2.41 -32.66 3.38
C ARG A 149 -3.47 -31.66 2.93
N ASP A 150 -3.96 -30.82 3.84
CA ASP A 150 -5.00 -29.82 3.55
C ASP A 150 -4.52 -28.80 2.52
N TRP A 151 -3.26 -28.37 2.65
CA TRP A 151 -2.63 -27.46 1.69
C TRP A 151 -2.46 -28.08 0.31
N LYS A 152 -2.02 -29.35 0.23
CA LYS A 152 -1.95 -30.08 -1.04
C LYS A 152 -3.35 -30.20 -1.65
N GLN A 153 -4.32 -30.74 -0.92
CA GLN A 153 -5.69 -30.89 -1.41
C GLN A 153 -6.25 -29.56 -1.93
N TRP A 154 -6.00 -28.46 -1.22
CA TRP A 154 -6.47 -27.16 -1.64
C TRP A 154 -5.78 -26.62 -2.90
N ALA A 155 -4.50 -26.93 -3.10
CA ALA A 155 -3.78 -26.58 -4.33
C ALA A 155 -4.28 -27.36 -5.57
N TYR A 156 -4.72 -28.61 -5.37
CA TYR A 156 -5.15 -29.51 -6.44
C TYR A 156 -6.67 -29.57 -6.64
N LEU A 157 -7.46 -28.90 -5.78
CA LEU A 157 -8.89 -28.72 -5.99
C LEU A 157 -9.11 -27.93 -7.29
N LYS A 158 -9.53 -28.64 -8.33
CA LYS A 158 -10.01 -28.08 -9.60
C LYS A 158 -11.11 -27.07 -9.28
N ASN A 159 -10.99 -25.85 -9.81
CA ASN A 159 -12.15 -24.99 -10.01
C ASN A 159 -13.00 -25.53 -11.15
#